data_AF-A0A7C7P1S2-F1
#
_entry.id   AF-A0A7C7P1S2-F1
#
_cell.length_a   1.000
_cell.length_b   1.000
_cell.length_c   1.000
_cell.angle_alpha   90.00
_cell.angle_beta   90.00
_cell.angle_gamma   90.00
#
_symmetry.space_group_name_H-M   'P 1'
#
loop_
_entity.id
_entity.type
_entity.pdbx_description
1 polymer ?
#
loop_
_entity_poly.entity_id
_entity_poly.type
_entity_poly.pdbx_seq_one_letter_code
_entity_poly.pdbx_strand_id
1 'polypeptide(L)'
;MTVFHRKINKKTLLSVPESERNNFIAVAHLQNEIRFCLYGVVWSHDFTSDNDAVVHGQLALNFFYLKTLSGKLNEGWELLQKHHFKNKVLSEEFSENADKEVLTLLKELKKYFGRKNLINEIRNNLSFHYSPDELGAKLSDLPEELDLYISRENDANTLYYFAEALANQGLITKFGLDEDQNPIDEIYSELIGVAKNFNRFNMLYMRYFFNKYNPEIWECPAVPINIENVPEFAEVSIPFFTDTSKGLV
;
A
#
# COMPACT_ATOMS: atom_id res chain seq x y z
N MET A 1 -21.88 4.31 9.06
CA MET A 1 -21.22 3.17 8.36
C MET A 1 -21.70 1.88 8.99
N THR A 2 -22.13 0.89 8.21
CA THR A 2 -22.54 -0.43 8.75
C THR A 2 -21.44 -1.45 8.50
N VAL A 3 -20.87 -2.00 9.56
CA VAL A 3 -19.90 -3.11 9.49
C VAL A 3 -20.61 -4.39 9.92
N PHE A 4 -20.30 -5.50 9.27
CA PHE A 4 -20.85 -6.81 9.63
C PHE A 4 -19.76 -7.70 10.22
N HIS A 5 -20.07 -8.35 11.32
CA HIS A 5 -19.29 -9.44 11.87
C HIS A 5 -19.90 -10.78 11.42
N ARG A 6 -19.05 -11.69 10.93
CA ARG A 6 -19.42 -13.05 10.55
C ARG A 6 -18.23 -13.98 10.77
N LYS A 7 -18.52 -15.23 11.17
CA LYS A 7 -17.50 -16.26 11.38
C LYS A 7 -17.44 -17.25 10.22
N ILE A 8 -16.23 -17.66 9.85
CA ILE A 8 -15.97 -18.72 8.87
C ILE A 8 -15.82 -20.07 9.57
N ASN A 9 -16.39 -21.13 9.01
CA ASN A 9 -16.25 -22.47 9.51
C ASN A 9 -14.87 -23.04 9.16
N LYS A 10 -14.00 -23.19 10.16
CA LYS A 10 -12.64 -23.72 9.97
C LYS A 10 -12.63 -25.13 9.36
N LYS A 11 -13.58 -26.00 9.71
CA LYS A 11 -13.64 -27.37 9.16
C LYS A 11 -13.93 -27.33 7.67
N THR A 12 -14.87 -26.49 7.23
CA THR A 12 -15.15 -26.28 5.80
C THR A 12 -13.95 -25.67 5.08
N LEU A 13 -13.31 -24.66 5.68
CA LEU A 13 -12.10 -24.08 5.08
C LEU A 13 -10.99 -25.12 4.92
N LEU A 14 -10.82 -26.05 5.86
CA LEU A 14 -9.85 -27.14 5.76
C LEU A 14 -10.21 -28.18 4.69
N SER A 15 -11.49 -28.32 4.32
CA SER A 15 -11.91 -29.19 3.21
C SER A 15 -11.75 -28.56 1.82
N VAL A 16 -11.52 -27.24 1.73
CA VAL A 16 -11.19 -26.57 0.47
C VAL A 16 -9.85 -27.12 -0.07
N PRO A 17 -9.73 -27.35 -1.40
CA PRO A 17 -8.46 -27.76 -2.00
C PRO A 17 -7.30 -26.89 -1.54
N GLU A 18 -6.19 -27.52 -1.16
CA GLU A 18 -5.09 -26.83 -0.47
C GLU A 18 -4.56 -25.62 -1.24
N SER A 19 -4.36 -25.75 -2.55
CA SER A 19 -3.87 -24.65 -3.39
C SER A 19 -4.82 -23.45 -3.39
N GLU A 20 -6.13 -23.69 -3.40
CA GLU A 20 -7.15 -22.64 -3.42
C GLU A 20 -7.28 -21.98 -2.04
N ARG A 21 -7.30 -22.79 -0.97
CA ARG A 21 -7.28 -22.32 0.42
C ARG A 21 -6.07 -21.45 0.70
N ASN A 22 -4.88 -21.90 0.33
CA ASN A 22 -3.63 -21.17 0.57
C ASN A 22 -3.63 -19.84 -0.21
N ASN A 23 -4.10 -19.85 -1.46
CA ASN A 23 -4.24 -18.62 -2.24
C ASN A 23 -5.24 -17.65 -1.62
N PHE A 24 -6.41 -18.13 -1.16
CA PHE A 24 -7.41 -17.32 -0.46
C PHE A 24 -6.84 -16.64 0.80
N ILE A 25 -6.13 -17.39 1.65
CA ILE A 25 -5.51 -16.84 2.86
C ILE A 25 -4.47 -15.77 2.51
N ALA A 26 -3.63 -16.03 1.50
CA ALA A 26 -2.61 -15.08 1.07
C ALA A 26 -3.23 -13.79 0.51
N VAL A 27 -4.28 -13.88 -0.33
CA VAL A 27 -4.99 -12.71 -0.85
C VAL A 27 -5.70 -11.94 0.27
N ALA A 28 -6.29 -12.62 1.25
CA ALA A 28 -6.91 -11.98 2.40
C ALA A 28 -5.89 -11.17 3.23
N HIS A 29 -4.71 -11.75 3.47
CA HIS A 29 -3.62 -11.06 4.17
C HIS A 29 -3.12 -9.86 3.38
N LEU A 30 -2.83 -10.05 2.09
CA LEU A 30 -2.38 -9.00 1.18
C LEU A 30 -3.37 -7.83 1.14
N GLN A 31 -4.68 -8.11 1.10
CA GLN A 31 -5.72 -7.08 1.11
C GLN A 31 -5.61 -6.16 2.33
N ASN A 32 -5.33 -6.72 3.50
CA ASN A 32 -5.16 -5.94 4.72
C ASN A 32 -3.91 -5.06 4.62
N GLU A 33 -2.78 -5.62 4.18
CA GLU A 33 -1.53 -4.85 4.08
C GLU A 33 -1.60 -3.72 3.06
N ILE A 34 -2.18 -3.96 1.87
CA ILE A 34 -2.41 -2.91 0.88
C ILE A 34 -3.28 -1.81 1.48
N ARG A 35 -4.34 -2.17 2.23
CA ARG A 35 -5.22 -1.19 2.87
C ARG A 35 -4.51 -0.38 3.95
N PHE A 36 -3.71 -1.02 4.79
CA PHE A 36 -2.95 -0.32 5.83
C PHE A 36 -1.94 0.66 5.24
N CYS A 37 -1.22 0.24 4.19
CA CYS A 37 -0.30 1.13 3.49
C CYS A 37 -1.02 2.28 2.80
N LEU A 38 -2.17 2.01 2.17
CA LEU A 38 -2.99 3.05 1.54
C LEU A 38 -3.50 4.07 2.56
N TYR A 39 -3.89 3.64 3.76
CA TYR A 39 -4.28 4.56 4.84
C TYR A 39 -3.09 5.41 5.28
N GLY A 40 -1.91 4.81 5.46
CA GLY A 40 -0.69 5.56 5.74
C GLY A 40 -0.40 6.61 4.68
N VAL A 41 -0.48 6.26 3.39
CA VAL A 41 -0.31 7.20 2.28
C VAL A 41 -1.31 8.36 2.35
N VAL A 42 -2.60 8.08 2.57
CA VAL A 42 -3.63 9.13 2.60
C VAL A 42 -3.51 10.01 3.85
N TRP A 43 -3.39 9.40 5.02
CA TRP A 43 -3.35 10.13 6.29
C TRP A 43 -2.03 10.86 6.52
N SER A 44 -0.99 10.53 5.77
CA SER A 44 0.27 11.26 5.81
C SER A 44 0.42 12.27 4.66
N HIS A 45 -0.60 12.50 3.84
CA HIS A 45 -0.55 13.43 2.71
C HIS A 45 -1.15 14.80 3.10
N ASP A 46 -0.43 15.54 3.94
CA ASP A 46 -0.80 16.90 4.35
C ASP A 46 0.42 17.83 4.30
N PHE A 47 0.53 18.63 3.25
CA PHE A 47 1.66 19.54 3.05
C PHE A 47 1.27 21.00 3.23
N THR A 48 0.24 21.28 4.03
CA THR A 48 -0.38 22.61 4.14
C THR A 48 0.22 23.54 5.20
N SER A 49 1.26 23.08 5.91
CA SER A 49 1.91 23.88 6.96
C SER A 49 2.84 24.95 6.38
N ASP A 50 2.84 26.14 6.99
CA ASP A 50 3.83 27.19 6.72
C ASP A 50 5.20 26.93 7.41
N ASN A 51 5.35 25.79 8.11
CA ASN A 51 6.59 25.40 8.77
C ASN A 51 7.31 24.30 7.97
N ASP A 52 8.46 24.64 7.41
CA ASP A 52 9.27 23.73 6.57
C ASP A 52 9.62 22.43 7.29
N ALA A 53 9.89 22.46 8.60
CA ALA A 53 10.18 21.24 9.35
C ALA A 53 8.98 20.28 9.33
N VAL A 54 7.77 20.80 9.56
CA VAL A 54 6.54 20.02 9.51
C VAL A 54 6.34 19.42 8.12
N VAL A 55 6.51 20.23 7.07
CA VAL A 55 6.41 19.79 5.67
C VAL A 55 7.43 18.69 5.37
N HIS A 56 8.70 18.86 5.74
CA HIS A 56 9.78 17.89 5.53
C HIS A 56 9.51 16.55 6.25
N GLY A 57 9.05 16.60 7.50
CA GLY A 57 8.63 15.40 8.23
C GLY A 57 7.48 14.68 7.54
N GLN A 58 6.50 15.44 7.05
CA GLN A 58 5.34 14.87 6.40
C GLN A 58 5.67 14.26 5.03
N LEU A 59 6.56 14.91 4.26
CA LEU A 59 7.10 14.39 3.00
C LEU A 59 7.85 13.07 3.23
N ALA A 60 8.76 13.02 4.20
CA ALA A 60 9.51 11.82 4.53
C ALA A 60 8.59 10.65 4.91
N LEU A 61 7.61 10.91 5.78
CA LEU A 61 6.63 9.90 6.20
C LEU A 61 5.76 9.41 5.03
N ASN A 62 5.31 10.32 4.17
CA ASN A 62 4.51 9.97 3.00
C ASN A 62 5.30 9.12 2.01
N PHE A 63 6.55 9.47 1.73
CA PHE A 63 7.43 8.67 0.87
C PHE A 63 7.68 7.27 1.43
N PHE A 64 7.85 7.14 2.75
CA PHE A 64 7.95 5.82 3.39
C PHE A 64 6.72 4.95 3.09
N TYR A 65 5.51 5.49 3.25
CA TYR A 65 4.29 4.75 2.95
C TYR A 65 4.10 4.47 1.46
N LEU A 66 4.45 5.40 0.56
CA LEU A 66 4.41 5.20 -0.89
C LEU A 66 5.37 4.08 -1.34
N LYS A 67 6.60 4.08 -0.83
CA LYS A 67 7.60 3.02 -1.09
C LYS A 67 7.11 1.66 -0.58
N THR A 68 6.51 1.64 0.60
CA THR A 68 5.98 0.42 1.22
C THR A 68 4.76 -0.10 0.45
N LEU A 69 3.82 0.77 0.08
CA LEU A 69 2.65 0.44 -0.73
C LEU A 69 3.08 -0.13 -2.09
N SER A 70 4.05 0.49 -2.76
CA SER A 70 4.62 -0.03 -4.01
C SER A 70 5.16 -1.45 -3.84
N GLY A 71 5.94 -1.70 -2.78
CA GLY A 71 6.43 -3.03 -2.45
C GLY A 71 5.29 -4.04 -2.31
N LYS A 72 4.25 -3.72 -1.53
CA LYS A 72 3.09 -4.60 -1.34
C LYS A 72 2.29 -4.85 -2.62
N LEU A 73 2.14 -3.85 -3.48
CA LEU A 73 1.46 -4.02 -4.78
C LEU A 73 2.27 -4.94 -5.72
N ASN A 74 3.59 -4.79 -5.75
CA ASN A 74 4.46 -5.69 -6.50
C ASN A 74 4.36 -7.14 -5.98
N GLU A 75 4.51 -7.35 -4.67
CA GLU A 75 4.36 -8.68 -4.05
C GLU A 75 2.97 -9.27 -4.32
N GLY A 76 1.93 -8.44 -4.31
CA GLY A 76 0.57 -8.85 -4.66
C GLY A 76 0.43 -9.32 -6.10
N TRP A 77 1.10 -8.65 -7.03
CA TRP A 77 1.14 -9.09 -8.42
C TRP A 77 1.91 -10.40 -8.58
N GLU A 78 3.07 -10.53 -7.92
CA GLU A 78 3.85 -11.77 -7.91
C GLU A 78 3.07 -12.95 -7.31
N LEU A 79 2.29 -12.71 -6.25
CA LEU A 79 1.40 -13.71 -5.66
C LEU A 79 0.42 -14.26 -6.71
N LEU A 80 -0.26 -13.37 -7.45
CA LEU A 80 -1.19 -13.79 -8.51
C LEU A 80 -0.48 -14.56 -9.62
N GLN A 81 0.72 -14.14 -10.03
CA GLN A 81 1.51 -14.87 -11.01
C GLN A 81 1.90 -16.26 -10.53
N LYS A 82 2.37 -16.39 -9.28
CA LYS A 82 2.93 -17.63 -8.74
C LYS A 82 1.84 -18.63 -8.32
N HIS A 83 0.71 -18.17 -7.80
CA HIS A 83 -0.27 -19.05 -7.15
C HIS A 83 -1.64 -19.08 -7.84
N HIS A 84 -2.06 -17.99 -8.47
CA HIS A 84 -3.34 -17.96 -9.18
C HIS A 84 -3.16 -18.39 -10.65
N PHE A 85 -2.38 -17.64 -11.45
CA PHE A 85 -2.25 -17.92 -12.90
C PHE A 85 -1.51 -19.23 -13.22
N LYS A 86 -0.56 -19.65 -12.37
CA LYS A 86 0.12 -20.95 -12.54
C LYS A 86 -0.81 -22.13 -12.24
N ASN A 87 -1.82 -21.95 -11.40
CA ASN A 87 -2.83 -22.96 -11.14
C ASN A 87 -3.94 -22.87 -12.20
N LYS A 88 -3.75 -23.58 -13.32
CA LYS A 88 -4.68 -23.53 -14.46
C LYS A 88 -6.12 -23.85 -14.07
N VAL A 89 -6.33 -24.90 -13.27
CA VAL A 89 -7.67 -25.31 -12.82
C VAL A 89 -8.36 -24.16 -12.09
N LEU A 90 -7.68 -23.57 -11.09
CA LEU A 90 -8.23 -22.45 -10.32
C LEU A 90 -8.46 -21.21 -11.21
N SER A 91 -7.50 -20.88 -12.08
CA SER A 91 -7.57 -19.69 -12.93
C SER A 91 -8.65 -19.80 -14.02
N GLU A 92 -8.83 -20.97 -14.62
CA GLU A 92 -9.85 -21.24 -15.63
C GLU A 92 -11.23 -21.23 -14.99
N GLU A 93 -11.40 -21.96 -13.87
CA GLU A 93 -12.66 -21.99 -13.11
C GLU A 93 -13.06 -20.57 -12.65
N PHE A 94 -12.11 -19.79 -12.13
CA PHE A 94 -12.35 -18.39 -11.78
C PHE A 94 -12.76 -17.57 -13.00
N SER A 95 -12.08 -17.72 -14.14
CA SER A 95 -12.38 -16.95 -15.34
C SER A 95 -13.74 -17.24 -15.94
N GLU A 96 -14.23 -18.48 -15.82
CA GLU A 96 -15.53 -18.92 -16.33
C GLU A 96 -16.69 -18.46 -15.44
N ASN A 97 -16.47 -18.39 -14.12
CA ASN A 97 -17.53 -18.23 -13.14
C ASN A 97 -17.54 -16.87 -12.42
N ALA A 98 -16.49 -16.05 -12.56
CA ALA A 98 -16.41 -14.78 -11.88
C ALA A 98 -17.16 -13.64 -12.62
N ASP A 99 -17.57 -12.63 -11.87
CA ASP A 99 -18.26 -11.46 -12.40
C ASP A 99 -17.40 -10.70 -13.43
N LYS A 100 -18.05 -10.14 -14.46
CA LYS A 100 -17.36 -9.36 -15.52
C LYS A 100 -16.48 -8.23 -14.97
N GLU A 101 -16.90 -7.62 -13.86
CA GLU A 101 -16.17 -6.55 -13.19
C GLU A 101 -14.78 -7.01 -12.73
N VAL A 102 -14.69 -8.16 -12.03
CA VAL A 102 -13.40 -8.64 -11.51
C VAL A 102 -12.46 -9.08 -12.62
N LEU A 103 -13.01 -9.63 -13.72
CA LEU A 103 -12.23 -9.97 -14.91
C LEU A 103 -11.70 -8.72 -15.63
N THR A 104 -12.45 -7.62 -15.60
CA THR A 104 -12.02 -6.33 -16.16
C THR A 104 -10.87 -5.75 -15.36
N LEU A 105 -11.00 -5.72 -14.03
CA LEU A 105 -9.93 -5.29 -13.13
C LEU A 105 -8.67 -6.15 -13.27
N LEU A 106 -8.84 -7.47 -13.38
CA LEU A 106 -7.71 -8.39 -13.60
C LEU A 106 -6.99 -8.10 -14.92
N LYS A 107 -7.72 -7.74 -15.98
CA LYS A 107 -7.15 -7.34 -17.28
C LYS A 107 -6.38 -6.01 -17.16
N GLU A 108 -6.90 -5.05 -16.41
CA GLU A 108 -6.23 -3.77 -16.15
C GLU A 108 -4.93 -3.96 -15.36
N LEU A 109 -4.96 -4.77 -14.30
CA LEU A 109 -3.77 -5.14 -13.53
C LEU A 109 -2.74 -5.86 -14.42
N LYS A 110 -3.18 -6.85 -15.24
CA LYS A 110 -2.31 -7.50 -16.24
C LYS A 110 -1.66 -6.51 -17.19
N LYS A 111 -2.43 -5.53 -17.69
CA LYS A 111 -1.93 -4.49 -18.59
C LYS A 111 -0.91 -3.59 -17.90
N TYR A 112 -1.16 -3.19 -16.66
CA TYR A 112 -0.28 -2.33 -15.89
C TYR A 112 1.06 -3.01 -15.59
N PHE A 113 1.02 -4.20 -15.00
CA PHE A 113 2.22 -4.95 -14.61
C PHE A 113 2.91 -5.69 -15.76
N GLY A 114 2.26 -5.79 -16.93
CA GLY A 114 2.85 -6.38 -18.14
C GLY A 114 3.87 -5.50 -18.86
N ARG A 115 4.09 -4.28 -18.38
CA ARG A 115 5.07 -3.31 -18.92
C ARG A 115 5.88 -2.70 -17.78
N LYS A 116 6.95 -1.96 -18.12
CA LYS A 116 7.65 -1.08 -17.20
C LYS A 116 6.63 -0.12 -16.56
N ASN A 117 6.65 -0.01 -15.25
CA ASN A 117 5.66 0.75 -14.48
C ASN A 117 6.29 1.32 -13.21
N LEU A 118 5.68 2.36 -12.65
CA LEU A 118 6.18 3.11 -11.50
C LEU A 118 6.40 2.23 -10.27
N ILE A 119 5.48 1.31 -9.98
CA ILE A 119 5.56 0.41 -8.83
C ILE A 119 6.82 -0.46 -8.88
N ASN A 120 7.10 -1.07 -10.03
CA ASN A 120 8.29 -1.88 -10.22
C ASN A 120 9.57 -1.03 -10.11
N GLU A 121 9.54 0.20 -10.62
CA GLU A 121 10.69 1.12 -10.52
C GLU A 121 10.97 1.55 -9.09
N ILE A 122 9.94 1.91 -8.32
CA ILE A 122 10.07 2.25 -6.89
C ILE A 122 10.60 1.04 -6.12
N ARG A 123 9.99 -0.13 -6.31
CA ARG A 123 10.40 -1.35 -5.62
C ARG A 123 11.86 -1.71 -5.88
N ASN A 124 12.28 -1.71 -7.14
CA ASN A 124 13.60 -2.20 -7.54
C ASN A 124 14.73 -1.21 -7.30
N ASN A 125 14.45 0.09 -7.17
CA ASN A 125 15.50 1.09 -7.05
C ASN A 125 15.46 1.85 -5.72
N LEU A 126 14.34 1.84 -4.98
CA LEU A 126 14.11 2.80 -3.89
C LEU A 126 13.54 2.20 -2.62
N SER A 127 12.71 1.16 -2.67
CA SER A 127 11.98 0.72 -1.48
C SER A 127 12.85 0.05 -0.41
N PHE A 128 14.02 -0.54 -0.76
CA PHE A 128 14.84 -1.32 0.19
C PHE A 128 16.34 -1.36 -0.16
N HIS A 129 16.82 -0.45 -1.01
CA HIS A 129 18.21 -0.41 -1.46
C HIS A 129 18.99 0.70 -0.74
N TYR A 130 19.68 0.33 0.33
CA TYR A 130 20.65 1.20 1.00
C TYR A 130 22.01 1.00 0.33
N SER A 131 22.28 1.77 -0.73
CA SER A 131 23.56 1.75 -1.44
C SER A 131 24.32 3.03 -1.12
N PRO A 132 25.28 3.00 -0.15
CA PRO A 132 26.04 4.18 0.24
C PRO A 132 26.77 4.83 -0.94
N ASP A 133 27.30 4.01 -1.86
CA ASP A 133 28.03 4.49 -3.04
C ASP A 133 27.09 5.22 -4.01
N GLU A 134 25.88 4.69 -4.25
CA GLU A 134 24.89 5.34 -5.13
C GLU A 134 24.30 6.60 -4.52
N LEU A 135 24.06 6.62 -3.20
CA LEU A 135 23.59 7.81 -2.51
C LEU A 135 24.68 8.88 -2.46
N GLY A 136 25.91 8.49 -2.09
CA GLY A 136 27.05 9.41 -2.03
C GLY A 136 27.39 10.04 -3.38
N ALA A 137 27.25 9.30 -4.48
CA ALA A 137 27.45 9.81 -5.83
C ALA A 137 26.47 10.93 -6.24
N LYS A 138 25.33 11.05 -5.57
CA LYS A 138 24.30 12.07 -5.82
C LYS A 138 24.37 13.26 -4.87
N LEU A 139 25.33 13.27 -3.93
CA LEU A 139 25.42 14.34 -2.93
C LEU A 139 25.63 15.72 -3.58
N SER A 140 26.33 15.78 -4.71
CA SER A 140 26.54 17.01 -5.50
C SER A 140 25.25 17.59 -6.08
N ASP A 141 24.17 16.82 -6.12
CA ASP A 141 22.89 17.23 -6.69
C ASP A 141 21.97 17.88 -5.64
N LEU A 142 22.39 17.91 -4.37
CA LEU A 142 21.68 18.59 -3.29
C LEU A 142 22.10 20.06 -3.17
N PRO A 143 21.25 20.93 -2.57
CA PRO A 143 21.66 22.26 -2.18
C PRO A 143 22.82 22.23 -1.17
N GLU A 144 23.55 23.33 -1.08
CA GLU A 144 24.64 23.52 -0.10
C GLU A 144 24.14 23.45 1.35
N GLU A 145 22.91 23.93 1.59
CA GLU A 145 22.25 23.87 2.89
C GLU A 145 21.40 22.59 2.97
N LEU A 146 21.67 21.77 3.99
CA LEU A 146 21.01 20.48 4.19
C LEU A 146 20.22 20.47 5.50
N ASP A 147 18.95 20.08 5.43
CA ASP A 147 18.09 20.02 6.60
C ASP A 147 18.25 18.72 7.40
N LEU A 148 18.39 18.91 8.71
CA LEU A 148 18.29 17.85 9.71
C LEU A 148 17.63 18.42 10.97
N TYR A 149 16.76 17.61 11.58
CA TYR A 149 16.04 17.96 12.78
C TYR A 149 16.41 16.95 13.86
N ILE A 150 16.98 17.40 14.98
CA ILE A 150 17.39 16.50 16.07
C ILE A 150 16.66 16.93 17.33
N SER A 151 15.94 15.98 17.93
CA SER A 151 15.35 16.18 19.24
C SER A 151 16.37 15.95 20.34
N ARG A 152 16.36 16.83 21.34
CA ARG A 152 17.27 16.74 22.50
C ARG A 152 16.84 15.65 23.48
N GLU A 153 15.55 15.41 23.59
CA GLU A 153 14.96 14.63 24.69
C GLU A 153 14.75 13.16 24.33
N ASN A 154 14.56 12.85 23.04
CA ASN A 154 14.33 11.51 22.53
C ASN A 154 14.48 11.44 21.00
N ASP A 155 14.52 10.23 20.44
CA ASP A 155 14.69 10.01 18.99
C ASP A 155 13.39 10.08 18.18
N ALA A 156 12.20 10.16 18.81
CA ALA A 156 10.92 10.14 18.09
C ALA A 156 10.70 11.37 17.19
N ASN A 157 11.33 12.49 17.53
CA ASN A 157 11.28 13.74 16.76
C ASN A 157 12.61 14.05 16.06
N THR A 158 13.40 13.03 15.72
CA THR A 158 14.64 13.17 14.96
C THR A 158 14.44 12.76 13.50
N LEU A 159 14.83 13.64 12.57
CA LEU A 159 14.70 13.45 11.13
C LEU A 159 15.96 13.90 10.40
N TYR A 160 16.61 12.96 9.70
CA TYR A 160 17.70 13.23 8.78
C TYR A 160 17.16 13.53 7.38
N TYR A 161 16.45 14.66 7.21
CA TYR A 161 15.68 14.94 6.00
C TYR A 161 16.54 14.95 4.73
N PHE A 162 17.77 15.49 4.80
CA PHE A 162 18.70 15.47 3.67
C PHE A 162 18.90 14.06 3.06
N ALA A 163 18.91 13.01 3.89
CA ALA A 163 19.09 11.64 3.42
C ALA A 163 17.85 11.12 2.69
N GLU A 164 16.65 11.50 3.16
CA GLU A 164 15.39 11.20 2.48
C GLU A 164 15.27 11.98 1.17
N ALA A 165 15.61 13.28 1.16
CA ALA A 165 15.63 14.10 -0.04
C ALA A 165 16.53 13.48 -1.11
N LEU A 166 17.75 13.07 -0.74
CA LEU A 166 18.71 12.39 -1.62
C LEU A 166 18.18 11.07 -2.16
N ALA A 167 17.60 10.23 -1.28
CA ALA A 167 17.03 8.95 -1.67
C ALA A 167 15.83 9.13 -2.63
N ASN A 168 15.05 10.20 -2.45
CA ASN A 168 13.85 10.47 -3.23
C ASN A 168 14.13 11.28 -4.52
N GLN A 169 15.24 12.01 -4.61
CA GLN A 169 15.64 12.76 -5.80
C GLN A 169 15.73 11.87 -7.04
N GLY A 170 16.28 10.66 -6.87
CA GLY A 170 16.34 9.66 -7.94
C GLY A 170 14.96 9.26 -8.51
N LEU A 171 13.89 9.40 -7.72
CA LEU A 171 12.52 9.21 -8.19
C LEU A 171 12.10 10.42 -9.04
N ILE A 172 12.20 11.62 -8.48
CA ILE A 172 11.76 12.87 -9.10
C ILE A 172 12.43 13.08 -10.46
N THR A 173 13.76 12.97 -10.52
CA THR A 173 14.53 13.13 -11.76
C THR A 173 14.20 12.06 -12.81
N LYS A 174 13.98 10.81 -12.39
CA LYS A 174 13.77 9.67 -13.31
C LYS A 174 12.42 9.67 -13.99
N PHE A 175 11.41 10.27 -13.36
CA PHE A 175 10.08 10.39 -13.95
C PHE A 175 9.91 11.64 -14.83
N GLY A 176 10.95 12.48 -14.96
CA GLY A 176 10.93 13.63 -15.85
C GLY A 176 9.78 14.58 -15.54
N LEU A 177 9.46 14.69 -14.25
CA LEU A 177 8.38 15.52 -13.74
C LEU A 177 8.86 16.97 -13.88
N ASP A 178 8.23 17.73 -14.78
CA ASP A 178 8.56 19.13 -15.08
C ASP A 178 8.50 20.00 -13.82
N GLU A 179 9.29 21.07 -13.77
CA GLU A 179 9.39 21.99 -12.63
C GLU A 179 8.02 22.59 -12.19
N ASP A 180 7.03 22.59 -13.09
CA ASP A 180 5.69 23.15 -12.87
C ASP A 180 4.65 22.14 -12.29
N GLN A 181 4.98 20.85 -12.17
CA GLN A 181 4.09 19.84 -11.60
C GLN A 181 4.68 19.29 -10.30
N ASN A 182 3.85 19.19 -9.24
CA ASN A 182 4.27 18.55 -8.01
C ASN A 182 4.50 17.05 -8.28
N PRO A 183 5.76 16.57 -8.32
CA PRO A 183 6.07 15.21 -8.75
C PRO A 183 5.39 14.16 -7.86
N ILE A 184 5.17 14.52 -6.59
CA ILE A 184 4.57 13.65 -5.58
C ILE A 184 3.11 13.34 -5.92
N ASP A 185 2.38 14.31 -6.48
CA ASP A 185 0.95 14.14 -6.77
C ASP A 185 0.71 13.14 -7.91
N GLU A 186 1.61 13.09 -8.90
CA GLU A 186 1.53 12.09 -9.97
C GLU A 186 1.81 10.67 -9.45
N ILE A 187 2.87 10.54 -8.65
CA ILE A 187 3.24 9.27 -8.00
C ILE A 187 2.09 8.80 -7.10
N TYR A 188 1.58 9.71 -6.27
CA TYR A 188 0.46 9.48 -5.38
C TYR A 188 -0.79 9.03 -6.15
N SER A 189 -1.18 9.76 -7.19
CA SER A 189 -2.35 9.46 -8.02
C SER A 189 -2.24 8.08 -8.68
N GLU A 190 -1.08 7.76 -9.27
CA GLU A 190 -0.85 6.47 -9.92
C GLU A 190 -0.90 5.31 -8.91
N LEU A 191 -0.14 5.40 -7.81
CA LEU A 191 -0.11 4.34 -6.79
C LEU A 191 -1.48 4.11 -6.17
N ILE A 192 -2.21 5.18 -5.84
CA ILE A 192 -3.55 5.07 -5.28
C ILE A 192 -4.51 4.47 -6.31
N GLY A 193 -4.41 4.85 -7.58
CA GLY A 193 -5.20 4.26 -8.66
C GLY A 193 -5.02 2.75 -8.73
N VAL A 194 -3.77 2.29 -8.76
CA VAL A 194 -3.45 0.85 -8.80
C VAL A 194 -3.88 0.15 -7.50
N ALA A 195 -3.66 0.77 -6.33
CA ALA A 195 -4.07 0.21 -5.05
C ALA A 195 -5.59 0.07 -4.94
N LYS A 196 -6.36 1.03 -5.45
CA LYS A 196 -7.83 0.94 -5.53
C LYS A 196 -8.27 -0.22 -6.41
N ASN A 197 -7.65 -0.38 -7.58
CA ASN A 197 -7.94 -1.51 -8.48
C ASN A 197 -7.61 -2.85 -7.84
N PHE A 198 -6.45 -2.97 -7.17
CA PHE A 198 -6.06 -4.17 -6.43
C PHE A 198 -7.03 -4.48 -5.29
N ASN A 199 -7.37 -3.47 -4.48
CA ASN A 199 -8.30 -3.62 -3.38
C ASN A 199 -9.68 -4.08 -3.84
N ARG A 200 -10.18 -3.53 -4.96
CA ARG A 200 -11.45 -3.91 -5.54
C ARG A 200 -11.40 -5.32 -6.13
N PHE A 201 -10.34 -5.65 -6.87
CA PHE A 201 -10.11 -6.99 -7.39
C PHE A 201 -10.12 -8.03 -6.26
N ASN A 202 -9.31 -7.83 -5.22
CA ASN A 202 -9.22 -8.72 -4.08
C ASN A 202 -10.58 -8.88 -3.38
N MET A 203 -11.32 -7.79 -3.16
CA MET A 203 -12.65 -7.86 -2.55
C MET A 203 -13.61 -8.73 -3.38
N LEU A 204 -13.62 -8.58 -4.70
CA LEU A 204 -14.46 -9.38 -5.60
C LEU A 204 -13.98 -10.84 -5.70
N TYR A 205 -12.66 -11.06 -5.68
CA TYR A 205 -12.06 -12.40 -5.61
C TYR A 205 -12.49 -13.13 -4.32
N MET A 206 -12.44 -12.44 -3.19
CA MET A 206 -12.89 -12.99 -1.91
C MET A 206 -14.39 -13.29 -1.92
N ARG A 207 -15.21 -12.42 -2.55
CA ARG A 207 -16.64 -12.67 -2.73
C ARG A 207 -16.90 -13.92 -3.59
N TYR A 208 -16.17 -14.08 -4.69
CA TYR A 208 -16.24 -15.29 -5.52
C TYR A 208 -15.96 -16.54 -4.68
N PHE A 209 -14.86 -16.54 -3.91
CA PHE A 209 -14.51 -17.67 -3.05
C PHE A 209 -15.63 -17.99 -2.05
N PHE A 210 -16.15 -16.97 -1.36
CA PHE A 210 -17.23 -17.21 -0.39
C PHE A 210 -18.51 -17.71 -1.03
N ASN A 211 -18.86 -17.24 -2.23
CA ASN A 211 -20.04 -17.71 -2.96
C ASN A 211 -19.89 -19.17 -3.38
N LYS A 212 -18.69 -19.56 -3.85
CA LYS A 212 -18.39 -20.94 -4.27
C LYS A 212 -18.61 -21.97 -3.16
N TYR A 213 -18.28 -21.60 -1.92
CA TYR A 213 -18.39 -22.50 -0.75
C TYR A 213 -19.59 -22.15 0.16
N ASN A 214 -20.55 -21.38 -0.35
CA ASN A 214 -21.76 -21.05 0.40
C ASN A 214 -22.79 -22.19 0.29
N PRO A 215 -23.54 -22.51 1.35
CA PRO A 215 -23.53 -21.88 2.68
C PRO A 215 -22.49 -22.42 3.67
N GLU A 216 -21.83 -23.54 3.37
CA GLU A 216 -21.05 -24.34 4.32
C GLU A 216 -19.83 -23.60 4.90
N ILE A 217 -19.30 -22.62 4.19
CA ILE A 217 -18.13 -21.83 4.64
C ILE A 217 -18.46 -20.95 5.85
N TRP A 218 -19.73 -20.70 6.14
CA TRP A 218 -20.16 -19.83 7.22
C TRP A 218 -20.58 -20.60 8.46
N GLU A 219 -20.09 -20.17 9.63
CA GLU A 219 -20.50 -20.75 10.91
C GLU A 219 -21.81 -20.12 11.42
N CYS A 220 -22.05 -18.84 11.10
CA CYS A 220 -23.24 -18.11 11.51
C CYS A 220 -23.67 -17.07 10.46
N PRO A 221 -24.91 -16.55 10.55
CA PRO A 221 -25.33 -15.37 9.80
C PRO A 221 -24.47 -14.14 10.10
N ALA A 222 -24.40 -13.20 9.15
CA ALA A 222 -23.76 -11.91 9.40
C ALA A 222 -24.59 -11.09 10.40
N VAL A 223 -23.93 -10.45 11.37
CA VAL A 223 -24.56 -9.58 12.36
C VAL A 223 -23.97 -8.17 12.22
N PRO A 224 -24.79 -7.11 12.09
CA PRO A 224 -24.27 -5.75 12.07
C PRO A 224 -23.64 -5.42 13.43
N ILE A 225 -22.50 -4.74 13.41
CA ILE A 225 -21.84 -4.22 14.60
C ILE A 225 -21.82 -2.70 14.54
N ASN A 226 -22.00 -2.07 15.71
CA ASN A 226 -21.78 -0.64 15.88
C ASN A 226 -20.38 -0.43 16.47
N ILE A 227 -19.60 0.45 15.86
CA ILE A 227 -18.29 0.86 16.38
C ILE A 227 -18.43 2.33 16.75
N GLU A 228 -18.36 2.62 18.05
CA GLU A 228 -18.53 3.97 18.57
C GLU A 228 -17.24 4.79 18.43
N ASN A 229 -17.39 6.11 18.30
CA ASN A 229 -16.28 7.06 18.29
C ASN A 229 -15.22 6.81 17.21
N VAL A 230 -15.63 6.30 16.04
CA VAL A 230 -14.74 6.17 14.88
C VAL A 230 -14.56 7.56 14.25
N PRO A 231 -13.32 8.05 14.06
CA PRO A 231 -13.10 9.33 13.40
C PRO A 231 -13.53 9.28 11.94
N GLU A 232 -13.92 10.41 11.36
CA GLU A 232 -14.14 10.48 9.92
C GLU A 232 -12.82 10.19 9.19
N PHE A 233 -12.88 9.38 8.14
CA PHE A 233 -11.65 8.95 7.44
C PHE A 233 -10.82 10.13 6.91
N ALA A 234 -11.47 11.22 6.51
CA ALA A 234 -10.83 12.43 6.00
C ALA A 234 -10.29 13.35 7.11
N GLU A 235 -10.69 13.14 8.36
CA GLU A 235 -10.22 13.91 9.52
C GLU A 235 -9.01 13.26 10.21
N VAL A 236 -8.61 12.06 9.78
CA VAL A 236 -7.44 11.37 10.33
C VAL A 236 -6.18 11.86 9.64
N SER A 237 -5.18 12.25 10.43
CA SER A 237 -3.83 12.59 9.99
C SER A 237 -2.79 11.86 10.85
N ILE A 238 -1.66 11.47 10.25
CA ILE A 238 -0.49 10.93 10.95
C ILE A 238 0.63 11.97 10.86
N PRO A 239 0.89 12.74 11.93
CA PRO A 239 1.99 13.68 11.96
C PRO A 239 3.33 12.96 12.14
N PHE A 240 4.38 13.48 11.52
CA PHE A 240 5.74 13.02 11.82
C PHE A 240 6.20 13.49 13.20
N PHE A 241 6.14 14.80 13.47
CA PHE A 241 6.51 15.37 14.76
C PHE A 241 5.35 15.29 15.75
N THR A 242 5.61 14.82 16.97
CA THR A 242 4.60 14.65 18.02
C THR A 242 5.02 15.29 19.34
N ASP A 243 4.06 15.67 20.17
CA ASP A 243 4.35 16.10 21.55
C ASP A 243 4.72 14.87 22.41
N THR A 244 6.00 14.74 22.73
CA THR A 244 6.55 13.64 23.52
C THR A 244 6.57 13.93 25.02
N SER A 245 5.96 15.02 25.49
CA SER A 245 5.93 15.37 26.92
C SER A 245 5.12 14.39 27.77
N LYS A 246 4.23 13.61 27.14
CA LYS A 246 3.39 12.58 27.78
C LYS A 246 3.33 11.34 26.90
N GLY A 247 4.02 10.27 27.28
CA GLY A 247 3.93 8.99 26.56
C GLY A 247 5.17 8.13 26.71
N LEU A 248 5.11 6.93 26.14
CA LEU A 248 6.28 6.10 25.93
C LEU A 248 6.94 6.57 24.63
N VAL A 249 8.09 7.22 24.75
CA VAL A 249 9.12 7.24 23.71
C VAL A 249 10.28 6.39 24.19
#